data_AF-A0A0G1A130-F1
#
_entry.id   AF-A0A0G1A130-F1
#
_cell.length_a   1.000
_cell.length_b   1.000
_cell.length_c   1.000
_cell.angle_alpha   90.00
_cell.angle_beta   90.00
_cell.angle_gamma   90.00
#
_symmetry.space_group_name_H-M   'P 1'
#
loop_
_entity.id
_entity.type
_entity.pdbx_description
1 polymer ?
#
loop_
_entity_poly.entity_id
_entity_poly.type
_entity_poly.pdbx_seq_one_letter_code
_entity_poly.pdbx_strand_id
1 'polypeptide(L)'
;MSLYDLPPFNFKWTNSFKPKPIIITILLASFFGFLAGAFSGSLFYFELKSYLSNVPGLEKIIEKQYVPQTTQEEAIIKAVNDVSPAVVNIVISKDLPVYEQYYLNPFSYQYRQKGTQRQDIGSGTGFIVSGDGTVLTNKHVVLDEAADYTVFTNDGRKFSAKVLARDPLQDLAVLKIETEKTIDANGALAQKDFPTVKLGDSDKLQIGQTVIAIGNALG
;
A
#
# COMPACT_ATOMS: atom_id res chain seq x y z
N MET A 1 -59.60 62.81 -19.59
CA MET A 1 -58.28 63.30 -19.99
C MET A 1 -57.43 63.34 -18.72
N SER A 2 -56.57 62.33 -18.54
CA SER A 2 -55.80 62.09 -17.31
C SER A 2 -54.35 61.78 -17.71
N LEU A 3 -53.44 62.31 -16.92
CA LEU A 3 -52.05 62.67 -17.21
C LEU A 3 -51.08 61.46 -17.16
N TYR A 4 -51.36 60.37 -17.87
CA TYR A 4 -50.53 59.14 -17.89
C TYR A 4 -50.35 58.55 -19.30
N ASP A 5 -49.66 59.28 -20.16
CA ASP A 5 -49.04 58.70 -21.37
C ASP A 5 -47.53 58.99 -21.30
N LEU A 6 -46.77 58.02 -20.81
CA LEU A 6 -45.31 57.96 -21.01
C LEU A 6 -45.04 56.88 -22.06
N PRO A 7 -44.23 57.17 -23.11
CA PRO A 7 -43.92 56.19 -24.14
C PRO A 7 -43.11 55.01 -23.57
N PRO A 8 -43.25 53.78 -24.13
CA PRO A 8 -42.61 52.60 -23.61
C PRO A 8 -41.08 52.71 -23.71
N PHE A 9 -40.40 52.44 -22.59
CA PHE A 9 -38.93 52.41 -22.50
C PHE A 9 -38.40 51.19 -23.26
N ASN A 10 -37.98 51.40 -24.50
CA ASN A 10 -37.48 50.33 -25.37
C ASN A 10 -35.94 50.31 -25.32
N PHE A 11 -35.37 49.67 -24.29
CA PHE A 11 -33.91 49.52 -24.16
C PHE A 11 -33.42 48.40 -25.07
N LYS A 12 -32.90 48.76 -26.25
CA LYS A 12 -32.22 47.83 -27.15
C LYS A 12 -30.80 47.56 -26.64
N TRP A 13 -30.55 46.38 -26.09
CA TRP A 13 -29.20 45.87 -25.86
C TRP A 13 -28.50 45.67 -27.21
N THR A 14 -27.50 46.48 -27.51
CA THR A 14 -26.72 46.32 -28.75
C THR A 14 -25.69 45.21 -28.55
N ASN A 15 -25.95 44.07 -29.18
CA ASN A 15 -25.11 42.89 -29.12
C ASN A 15 -23.92 43.01 -30.10
N SER A 16 -23.01 43.95 -29.84
CA SER A 16 -21.82 44.19 -30.67
C SER A 16 -20.49 43.92 -29.93
N PHE A 17 -20.47 43.01 -28.96
CA PHE A 17 -19.22 42.45 -28.47
C PHE A 17 -18.86 41.22 -29.32
N LYS A 18 -18.02 41.43 -30.36
CA LYS A 18 -17.32 40.33 -31.02
C LYS A 18 -16.26 39.82 -30.03
N PRO A 19 -16.33 38.59 -29.48
CA PRO A 19 -15.44 38.14 -28.40
C PRO A 19 -14.03 37.74 -28.88
N LYS A 20 -13.81 37.65 -30.20
CA LYS A 20 -12.57 37.14 -30.80
C LYS A 20 -11.29 37.89 -30.38
N PRO A 21 -11.20 39.23 -30.31
CA PRO A 21 -9.97 39.90 -29.89
C PRO A 21 -9.71 39.78 -28.37
N ILE A 22 -10.76 39.68 -27.55
CA ILE A 22 -10.63 39.61 -26.08
C ILE A 22 -10.12 38.24 -25.63
N ILE A 23 -10.59 37.16 -26.27
CA ILE A 23 -10.11 35.81 -25.98
C ILE A 23 -8.63 35.68 -26.36
N ILE A 24 -8.22 36.27 -27.49
CA ILE A 24 -6.82 36.25 -27.94
C ILE A 24 -5.92 36.99 -26.96
N THR A 25 -6.33 38.16 -26.45
CA THR A 25 -5.51 38.91 -25.47
C THR A 25 -5.41 38.19 -24.12
N ILE A 26 -6.45 37.51 -23.66
CA ILE A 26 -6.41 36.70 -22.43
C ILE A 26 -5.46 35.50 -22.58
N LEU A 27 -5.51 34.82 -23.72
CA LEU A 27 -4.59 33.71 -24.00
C LEU A 27 -3.14 34.18 -24.12
N LEU A 28 -2.91 35.32 -24.77
CA LEU A 28 -1.57 35.91 -24.87
C LEU A 28 -1.03 36.26 -23.49
N ALA A 29 -1.83 36.95 -22.66
CA ALA A 29 -1.45 37.34 -21.31
C ALA A 29 -1.16 36.11 -20.43
N SER A 30 -1.95 35.04 -20.54
CA SER A 30 -1.73 33.80 -19.80
C SER A 30 -0.44 33.09 -20.24
N PHE A 31 -0.16 33.09 -21.54
CA PHE A 31 1.07 32.50 -22.09
C PHE A 31 2.32 33.25 -21.63
N PHE A 32 2.31 34.58 -21.68
CA PHE A 32 3.41 35.41 -21.18
C PHE A 32 3.55 35.34 -19.66
N GLY A 33 2.44 35.25 -18.91
CA GLY A 33 2.46 35.04 -17.47
C GLY A 33 3.07 33.69 -17.09
N PHE A 34 2.75 32.62 -17.82
CA PHE A 34 3.34 31.30 -17.62
C PHE A 34 4.84 31.30 -17.95
N LEU A 35 5.24 31.91 -19.07
CA LEU A 35 6.65 32.05 -19.46
C LEU A 35 7.47 32.86 -18.44
N ALA A 36 6.93 33.99 -18.00
CA ALA A 36 7.56 34.82 -16.97
C ALA A 36 7.68 34.08 -15.64
N GLY A 37 6.63 33.34 -15.24
CA GLY A 37 6.63 32.51 -14.04
C GLY A 37 7.63 31.35 -14.13
N ALA A 38 7.71 30.65 -15.26
CA ALA A 38 8.68 29.58 -15.48
C ALA A 38 10.11 30.10 -15.51
N PHE A 39 10.35 31.24 -16.15
CA PHE A 39 11.67 31.85 -16.24
C PHE A 39 12.14 32.41 -14.88
N SER A 40 11.27 33.13 -14.17
CA SER A 40 11.54 33.61 -12.81
C SER A 40 11.72 32.46 -11.82
N GLY A 41 10.90 31.42 -11.92
CA GLY A 41 11.05 30.20 -11.12
C GLY A 41 12.35 29.47 -11.40
N SER A 42 12.81 29.43 -12.65
CA SER A 42 14.10 28.86 -13.02
C SER A 42 15.27 29.67 -12.47
N LEU A 43 15.23 31.00 -12.59
CA LEU A 43 16.26 31.88 -12.02
C LEU A 43 16.32 31.75 -10.49
N PHE A 44 15.15 31.80 -9.84
CA PHE A 44 15.03 31.62 -8.39
C PHE A 44 15.49 30.24 -7.95
N TYR A 45 15.23 29.18 -8.72
CA TYR A 45 15.73 27.84 -8.44
C TYR A 45 17.26 27.77 -8.48
N PHE A 46 17.89 28.38 -9.49
CA PHE A 46 19.36 28.42 -9.57
C PHE A 46 19.97 29.24 -8.45
N GLU A 47 19.37 30.38 -8.12
CA GLU A 47 19.81 31.24 -7.03
C GLU A 47 19.64 30.55 -5.67
N LEU A 48 18.47 30.00 -5.41
CA LEU A 48 18.17 29.21 -4.20
C LEU A 48 19.13 28.02 -4.08
N LYS A 49 19.38 27.28 -5.17
CA LYS A 49 20.34 26.16 -5.18
C LYS A 49 21.75 26.63 -4.84
N SER A 50 22.19 27.77 -5.37
CA SER A 50 23.50 28.36 -5.07
C SER A 50 23.62 28.80 -3.61
N TYR A 51 22.58 29.46 -3.07
CA TYR A 51 22.52 29.80 -1.66
C TYR A 51 22.53 28.56 -0.77
N LEU A 52 21.70 27.55 -1.06
CA LEU A 52 21.64 26.29 -0.31
C LEU A 52 22.96 25.51 -0.37
N SER A 53 23.66 25.48 -1.51
CA SER A 53 24.98 24.81 -1.62
C SER A 53 26.08 25.52 -0.83
N ASN A 54 25.92 26.82 -0.53
CA ASN A 54 26.88 27.60 0.22
C ASN A 54 26.58 27.65 1.73
N VAL A 55 25.45 27.09 2.18
CA VAL A 55 25.13 26.96 3.62
C VAL A 55 25.93 25.77 4.18
N PRO A 56 26.91 26.01 5.08
CA PRO A 56 27.70 24.94 5.66
C PRO A 56 26.81 24.01 6.47
N GLY A 57 26.80 22.72 6.12
CA GLY A 57 26.05 21.70 6.86
C GLY A 57 24.70 21.28 6.25
N LEU A 58 24.24 21.88 5.15
CA LEU A 58 23.10 21.33 4.39
C LEU A 58 23.48 20.04 3.63
N GLU A 59 24.74 19.89 3.23
CA GLU A 59 25.31 18.64 2.70
C GLU A 59 25.28 17.49 3.74
N LYS A 60 25.27 17.82 5.05
CA LYS A 60 25.15 16.84 6.15
C LYS A 60 23.73 16.28 6.31
N ILE A 61 22.72 16.92 5.71
CA ILE A 61 21.32 16.47 5.70
C ILE A 61 21.03 15.62 4.46
N ILE A 62 21.93 15.62 3.47
CA ILE A 62 21.96 14.58 2.42
C ILE A 62 22.39 13.30 3.11
N GLU A 63 21.38 12.54 3.52
CA GLU A 63 21.40 11.20 4.12
C GLU A 63 22.81 10.59 4.16
N LYS A 64 23.51 10.73 5.29
CA LYS A 64 24.75 9.98 5.51
C LYS A 64 24.39 8.51 5.31
N GLN A 65 24.80 7.93 4.18
CA GLN A 65 24.61 6.52 3.92
C GLN A 65 25.19 5.74 5.09
N TYR A 66 24.35 4.94 5.74
CA TYR A 66 24.74 4.19 6.92
C TYR A 66 25.90 3.26 6.58
N VAL A 67 27.04 3.44 7.25
CA VAL A 67 28.19 2.54 7.12
C VAL A 67 28.22 1.69 8.39
N PRO A 68 28.06 0.35 8.28
CA PRO A 68 28.17 -0.53 9.43
C PRO A 68 29.54 -0.37 10.08
N GLN A 69 29.56 -0.26 11.41
CA GLN A 69 30.79 -0.03 12.16
C GLN A 69 31.56 -1.33 12.42
N THR A 70 30.90 -2.47 12.25
CA THR A 70 31.46 -3.80 12.49
C THR A 70 31.05 -4.78 11.40
N THR A 71 31.86 -5.82 11.21
CA THR A 71 31.55 -6.92 10.28
C THR A 71 30.30 -7.71 10.71
N GLN A 72 30.07 -7.82 12.02
CA GLN A 72 28.88 -8.46 12.58
C GLN A 72 27.62 -7.69 12.22
N GLU A 73 27.66 -6.37 12.35
CA GLU A 73 26.55 -5.50 11.98
C GLU A 73 26.23 -5.57 10.48
N GLU A 74 27.25 -5.54 9.64
CA GLU A 74 27.08 -5.73 8.20
C GLU A 74 26.41 -7.07 7.88
N ALA A 75 26.82 -8.16 8.56
CA ALA A 75 26.22 -9.47 8.40
C ALA A 75 24.75 -9.51 8.84
N ILE A 76 24.39 -8.83 9.93
CA ILE A 76 23.01 -8.71 10.40
C ILE A 76 22.16 -7.94 9.38
N ILE A 77 22.64 -6.78 8.92
CA ILE A 77 21.94 -5.95 7.92
C ILE A 77 21.71 -6.75 6.64
N LYS A 78 22.75 -7.45 6.18
CA LYS A 78 22.66 -8.30 5.00
C LYS A 78 21.63 -9.43 5.18
N ALA A 79 21.66 -10.13 6.32
CA ALA A 79 20.70 -11.20 6.61
C ALA A 79 19.26 -10.67 6.62
N VAL A 80 19.01 -9.52 7.24
CA VAL A 80 17.68 -8.90 7.25
C VAL A 80 17.25 -8.49 5.85
N ASN A 81 18.12 -7.86 5.07
CA ASN A 81 17.82 -7.43 3.70
C ASN A 81 17.53 -8.62 2.75
N ASP A 82 18.27 -9.72 2.91
CA ASP A 82 18.10 -10.92 2.10
C ASP A 82 16.79 -11.66 2.44
N VAL A 83 16.38 -11.67 3.71
CA VAL A 83 15.22 -12.46 4.19
C VAL A 83 13.91 -11.67 4.22
N SER A 84 13.93 -10.39 4.60
CA SER A 84 12.72 -9.59 4.82
C SER A 84 11.74 -9.58 3.63
N PRO A 85 12.17 -9.56 2.36
CA PRO A 85 11.23 -9.61 1.24
C PRO A 85 10.41 -10.90 1.18
N ALA A 86 10.93 -12.01 1.69
CA ALA A 86 10.26 -13.32 1.73
C ALA A 86 9.38 -13.52 2.98
N VAL A 87 9.39 -12.58 3.93
CA VAL A 87 8.53 -12.62 5.12
C VAL A 87 7.18 -12.01 4.77
N VAL A 88 6.11 -12.69 5.17
CA VAL A 88 4.74 -12.30 4.83
C VAL A 88 3.86 -12.26 6.07
N ASN A 89 2.84 -11.39 6.04
CA ASN A 89 1.76 -11.40 7.01
C ASN A 89 0.60 -12.24 6.46
N ILE A 90 0.00 -13.08 7.31
CA ILE A 90 -1.13 -13.94 6.97
C ILE A 90 -2.33 -13.42 7.78
N VAL A 91 -3.32 -12.86 7.10
CA VAL A 91 -4.57 -12.39 7.71
C VAL A 91 -5.63 -13.46 7.55
N ILE A 92 -6.35 -13.71 8.63
CA ILE A 92 -7.41 -14.72 8.71
C ILE A 92 -8.74 -13.97 8.74
N SER A 93 -9.56 -14.15 7.71
CA SER A 93 -10.86 -13.48 7.61
C SER A 93 -11.98 -14.51 7.60
N LYS A 94 -13.09 -14.21 8.27
CA LYS A 94 -14.27 -15.07 8.31
C LYS A 94 -15.55 -14.24 8.31
N ASP A 95 -16.60 -14.78 7.69
CA ASP A 95 -17.93 -14.17 7.74
C ASP A 95 -18.61 -14.51 9.07
N LEU A 96 -18.71 -13.53 9.95
CA LEU A 96 -19.33 -13.68 11.27
C LEU A 96 -20.77 -13.16 11.27
N PRO A 97 -21.69 -13.81 11.99
CA PRO A 97 -23.07 -13.35 12.12
C PRO A 97 -23.13 -12.02 12.86
N VAL A 98 -23.83 -11.04 12.30
CA VAL A 98 -24.06 -9.76 12.96
C VAL A 98 -25.41 -9.85 13.67
N TYR A 99 -25.46 -9.58 14.97
CA TYR A 99 -26.71 -9.54 15.74
C TYR A 99 -27.18 -8.10 15.95
N GLU A 100 -28.45 -7.85 15.71
CA GLU A 100 -29.12 -6.58 16.01
C GLU A 100 -30.01 -6.76 17.23
N GLN A 101 -29.83 -5.88 18.22
CA GLN A 101 -30.74 -5.81 19.36
C GLN A 101 -32.00 -5.06 18.96
N TYR A 102 -33.16 -5.65 19.18
CA TYR A 102 -34.44 -4.98 19.01
C TYR A 102 -35.27 -5.08 20.29
N TYR A 103 -36.02 -4.03 20.58
CA TYR A 103 -36.90 -3.97 21.74
C TYR A 103 -38.27 -4.53 21.36
N LEU A 104 -38.73 -5.54 22.10
CA LEU A 104 -40.11 -6.01 22.00
C LEU A 104 -41.05 -5.06 22.74
N ASN A 105 -40.58 -4.51 23.86
CA ASN A 105 -41.24 -3.48 24.67
C ASN A 105 -40.20 -2.72 25.52
N PRO A 106 -40.57 -1.66 26.26
CA PRO A 106 -39.61 -0.83 27.01
C PRO A 106 -38.78 -1.55 28.08
N PHE A 107 -39.13 -2.79 28.44
CA PHE A 107 -38.47 -3.58 29.48
C PHE A 107 -37.88 -4.90 28.97
N SER A 108 -38.03 -5.23 27.68
CA SER A 108 -37.48 -6.46 27.10
C SER A 108 -36.90 -6.23 25.72
N TYR A 109 -35.73 -6.80 25.51
CA TYR A 109 -35.01 -6.80 24.24
C TYR A 109 -34.67 -8.23 23.85
N GLN A 110 -34.54 -8.44 22.55
CA GLN A 110 -34.10 -9.71 21.98
C GLN A 110 -33.08 -9.43 20.87
N TYR A 111 -32.19 -10.38 20.63
CA TYR A 111 -31.23 -10.31 19.54
C TYR A 111 -31.77 -11.09 18.35
N ARG A 112 -31.69 -10.50 17.15
CA ARG A 112 -31.91 -11.22 15.88
C ARG A 112 -30.66 -11.14 15.02
N GLN A 113 -30.35 -12.20 14.29
CA GLN A 113 -29.26 -12.18 13.32
C GLN A 113 -29.67 -11.32 12.11
N LYS A 114 -28.84 -10.32 11.79
CA LYS A 114 -28.97 -9.40 10.66
C LYS A 114 -27.83 -9.65 9.68
N GLY A 115 -27.82 -10.84 9.09
CA GLY A 115 -26.83 -11.26 8.08
C GLY A 115 -25.47 -11.63 8.66
N THR A 116 -24.46 -11.60 7.80
CA THR A 116 -23.06 -11.86 8.11
C THR A 116 -22.19 -10.71 7.64
N GLN A 117 -21.09 -10.46 8.34
CA GLN A 117 -20.07 -9.49 7.96
C GLN A 117 -18.71 -10.17 7.98
N ARG A 118 -17.94 -9.94 6.92
CA ARG A 118 -16.54 -10.37 6.86
C ARG A 118 -15.71 -9.57 7.87
N GLN A 119 -15.07 -10.27 8.78
CA GLN A 119 -14.20 -9.68 9.80
C GLN A 119 -12.87 -10.41 9.81
N ASP A 120 -11.81 -9.65 10.09
CA ASP A 120 -10.49 -10.21 10.35
C ASP A 120 -10.48 -10.72 11.79
N ILE A 121 -10.28 -12.03 11.93
CA ILE A 121 -10.39 -12.75 13.20
C ILE A 121 -9.02 -13.14 13.76
N GLY A 122 -7.95 -12.92 13.00
CA GLY A 122 -6.58 -13.14 13.44
C GLY A 122 -5.55 -12.81 12.39
N SER A 123 -4.28 -12.85 12.79
CA SER A 123 -3.13 -12.60 11.93
C SER A 123 -1.95 -13.46 12.38
N GLY A 124 -1.01 -13.73 11.48
CA GLY A 124 0.22 -14.45 11.77
C GLY A 124 1.33 -14.15 10.78
N THR A 125 2.52 -14.69 11.01
CA THR A 125 3.66 -14.54 10.09
C THR A 125 3.87 -15.81 9.28
N GLY A 126 4.32 -15.68 8.03
CA GLY A 126 4.82 -16.79 7.23
C GLY A 126 6.09 -16.43 6.47
N PHE A 127 6.72 -17.45 5.91
CA PHE A 127 7.92 -17.32 5.09
C PHE A 127 7.72 -17.98 3.74
N ILE A 128 7.99 -17.27 2.65
CA ILE A 128 7.97 -17.83 1.30
C ILE A 128 9.22 -18.68 1.11
N VAL A 129 9.06 -19.99 0.93
CA VAL A 129 10.17 -20.95 0.80
C VAL A 129 10.43 -21.38 -0.65
N SER A 130 9.52 -21.06 -1.57
CA SER A 130 9.66 -21.37 -2.99
C SER A 130 9.05 -20.28 -3.87
N GLY A 131 9.69 -20.02 -5.02
CA GLY A 131 9.37 -18.90 -5.91
C GLY A 131 7.98 -18.98 -6.53
N ASP A 132 7.40 -20.18 -6.52
CA ASP A 132 6.02 -20.45 -6.91
C ASP A 132 4.97 -19.99 -5.87
N GLY A 133 5.38 -19.33 -4.79
CA GLY A 133 4.48 -18.78 -3.76
C GLY A 133 4.12 -19.78 -2.66
N THR A 134 4.98 -20.76 -2.38
CA THR A 134 4.77 -21.69 -1.26
C THR A 134 5.23 -21.03 0.05
N VAL A 135 4.36 -21.00 1.06
CA VAL A 135 4.55 -20.31 2.33
C VAL A 135 4.54 -21.31 3.48
N LEU A 136 5.53 -21.22 4.37
CA LEU A 136 5.59 -21.97 5.62
C LEU A 136 5.14 -21.06 6.79
N THR A 137 4.31 -21.58 7.69
CA THR A 137 3.84 -20.89 8.89
C THR A 137 3.52 -21.89 9.99
N ASN A 138 3.02 -21.42 11.13
CA ASN A 138 2.54 -22.28 12.19
C ASN A 138 1.14 -22.82 11.89
N LYS A 139 0.87 -24.07 12.29
CA LYS A 139 -0.46 -24.68 12.16
C LYS A 139 -1.50 -23.92 12.98
N HIS A 140 -1.13 -23.37 14.14
CA HIS A 140 -2.05 -22.58 14.96
C HIS A 140 -2.54 -21.28 14.27
N VAL A 141 -1.79 -20.75 13.30
CA VAL A 141 -2.22 -19.59 12.49
C VAL A 141 -3.34 -19.99 11.53
N VAL A 142 -3.34 -21.24 11.06
CA VAL A 142 -4.29 -21.72 10.05
C VAL A 142 -5.23 -22.81 10.55
N LEU A 143 -5.66 -22.69 11.81
CA LEU A 143 -6.52 -23.68 12.48
C LEU A 143 -7.91 -23.79 11.86
N ASP A 144 -8.49 -22.68 11.46
CA ASP A 144 -9.90 -22.62 11.03
C ASP A 144 -10.02 -23.00 9.56
N GLU A 145 -10.56 -24.18 9.28
CA GLU A 145 -10.74 -24.65 7.90
C GLU A 145 -11.83 -23.89 7.13
N ALA A 146 -12.71 -23.19 7.84
CA ALA A 146 -13.78 -22.38 7.25
C ALA A 146 -13.43 -20.88 7.15
N ALA A 147 -12.20 -20.51 7.49
CA ALA A 147 -11.70 -19.16 7.30
C ALA A 147 -10.95 -19.03 5.97
N ASP A 148 -10.94 -17.82 5.44
CA ASP A 148 -10.13 -17.46 4.29
C ASP A 148 -8.80 -16.87 4.74
N TYR A 149 -7.75 -17.20 4.00
CA TYR A 149 -6.39 -16.78 4.30
C TYR A 149 -5.88 -15.82 3.23
N THR A 150 -5.48 -14.63 3.65
CA THR A 150 -4.89 -13.62 2.77
C THR A 150 -3.45 -13.37 3.15
N VAL A 151 -2.54 -13.51 2.19
CA VAL A 151 -1.12 -13.24 2.36
C VAL A 151 -0.81 -11.82 1.89
N PHE A 152 -0.18 -11.06 2.78
CA PHE A 152 0.35 -9.72 2.51
C PHE A 152 1.87 -9.81 2.43
N THR A 153 2.42 -9.50 1.27
CA THR A 153 3.87 -9.45 1.07
C THR A 153 4.45 -8.16 1.61
N ASN A 154 5.76 -8.14 1.90
CA ASN A 154 6.45 -6.97 2.43
C ASN A 154 6.35 -5.74 1.49
N ASP A 155 6.21 -5.96 0.18
CA ASP A 155 5.98 -4.88 -0.79
C ASP A 155 4.51 -4.37 -0.84
N GLY A 156 3.67 -4.78 0.10
CA GLY A 156 2.29 -4.31 0.26
C GLY A 156 1.26 -4.98 -0.66
N ARG A 157 1.66 -5.95 -1.49
CA ARG A 157 0.72 -6.70 -2.32
C ARG A 157 -0.08 -7.70 -1.47
N LYS A 158 -1.32 -7.97 -1.91
CA LYS A 158 -2.25 -8.89 -1.25
C LYS A 158 -2.57 -10.05 -2.18
N PHE A 159 -2.61 -11.26 -1.64
CA PHE A 159 -2.93 -12.47 -2.38
C PHE A 159 -3.83 -13.40 -1.58
N SER A 160 -4.77 -14.06 -2.24
CA SER A 160 -5.48 -15.20 -1.66
C SER A 160 -4.51 -16.36 -1.48
N ALA A 161 -4.68 -17.15 -0.42
CA ALA A 161 -3.87 -18.33 -0.19
C ALA A 161 -4.72 -19.54 0.25
N LYS A 162 -4.30 -20.72 -0.21
CA LYS A 162 -4.89 -22.00 0.17
C LYS A 162 -3.97 -22.76 1.09
N VAL A 163 -4.53 -23.38 2.12
CA VAL A 163 -3.76 -24.29 2.98
C VAL A 163 -3.60 -25.63 2.27
N LEU A 164 -2.36 -26.03 2.02
CA LEU A 164 -2.02 -27.31 1.37
C LEU A 164 -1.91 -28.45 2.37
N ALA A 165 -1.27 -28.19 3.51
CA ALA A 165 -0.98 -29.20 4.52
C ALA A 165 -0.86 -28.57 5.92
N ARG A 166 -1.15 -29.38 6.94
CA ARG A 166 -1.00 -29.06 8.35
C ARG A 166 -0.39 -30.25 9.07
N ASP A 167 0.63 -30.02 9.87
CA ASP A 167 1.21 -30.98 10.78
C ASP A 167 0.80 -30.62 12.23
N PRO A 168 -0.06 -31.42 12.87
CA PRO A 168 -0.50 -31.16 14.23
C PRO A 168 0.57 -31.47 15.29
N LEU A 169 1.59 -32.28 15.00
CA LEU A 169 2.62 -32.66 15.97
C LEU A 169 3.70 -31.60 16.11
N GLN A 170 4.09 -30.98 14.99
CA GLN A 170 5.16 -29.98 14.94
C GLN A 170 4.65 -28.53 14.87
N ASP A 171 3.33 -28.33 14.92
CA ASP A 171 2.67 -27.03 14.74
C ASP A 171 3.11 -26.31 13.44
N LEU A 172 3.20 -27.04 12.33
CA LEU A 172 3.62 -26.52 11.03
C LEU A 172 2.49 -26.55 10.01
N ALA A 173 2.44 -25.56 9.13
CA ALA A 173 1.53 -25.56 8.00
C ALA A 173 2.16 -24.99 6.73
N VAL A 174 1.67 -25.48 5.60
CA VAL A 174 2.08 -25.04 4.27
C VAL A 174 0.89 -24.41 3.57
N LEU A 175 1.06 -23.17 3.10
CA LEU A 175 0.09 -22.45 2.28
C LEU A 175 0.65 -22.26 0.87
N LYS A 176 -0.28 -22.05 -0.06
CA LYS A 176 0.00 -21.71 -1.45
C LYS A 176 -0.64 -20.39 -1.78
N ILE A 177 0.17 -19.41 -2.18
CA ILE A 177 -0.31 -18.16 -2.75
C ILE A 177 -0.96 -18.47 -4.10
N GLU A 178 -2.20 -18.00 -4.27
CA GLU A 178 -2.92 -18.08 -5.53
C GLU A 178 -2.49 -16.92 -6.43
N THR A 179 -1.86 -17.24 -7.56
CA THR A 179 -1.52 -16.25 -8.59
C THR A 179 -2.13 -16.64 -9.91
N GLU A 180 -2.62 -15.64 -10.63
CA GLU A 180 -3.00 -15.80 -12.03
C GLU A 180 -1.75 -16.08 -12.88
N LYS A 181 -1.81 -17.13 -13.69
CA LYS A 181 -0.76 -17.40 -14.67
C LYS A 181 -0.92 -16.39 -15.79
N THR A 182 0.07 -15.51 -15.94
CA THR A 182 0.10 -14.54 -17.03
C THR A 182 0.81 -15.13 -18.23
N ILE A 183 0.37 -14.79 -19.45
CA ILE A 183 1.14 -15.15 -20.65
C ILE A 183 2.30 -14.17 -20.76
N ASP A 184 3.53 -14.67 -20.80
CA ASP A 184 4.71 -13.84 -21.03
C ASP A 184 4.76 -13.32 -22.48
N ALA A 185 5.69 -12.41 -22.75
CA ALA A 185 5.91 -11.85 -24.09
C ALA A 185 6.27 -12.92 -25.15
N ASN A 186 6.55 -14.16 -24.73
CA ASN A 186 6.99 -15.27 -25.55
C ASN A 186 5.85 -16.29 -25.79
N GLY A 187 4.65 -16.05 -25.26
CA GLY A 187 3.49 -16.94 -25.38
C GLY A 187 3.46 -18.10 -24.38
N ALA A 188 4.35 -18.13 -23.39
CA ALA A 188 4.39 -19.14 -22.34
C ALA A 188 3.62 -18.69 -21.09
N LEU A 189 3.06 -19.64 -20.35
CA LEU A 189 2.45 -19.37 -19.04
C LEU A 189 3.55 -19.05 -18.03
N ALA A 190 3.75 -17.78 -17.73
CA ALA A 190 4.66 -17.31 -16.70
C ALA A 190 3.91 -16.96 -15.41
N GLN A 191 4.40 -17.49 -14.30
CA GLN A 191 4.00 -17.09 -12.97
C GLN A 191 5.03 -16.08 -12.45
N LYS A 192 4.57 -15.03 -11.76
CA LYS A 192 5.49 -14.08 -11.14
C LYS A 192 6.22 -14.76 -9.99
N ASP A 193 7.54 -14.78 -10.05
CA ASP A 193 8.37 -15.31 -8.98
C ASP A 193 8.26 -14.44 -7.72
N PHE A 194 8.15 -15.10 -6.58
CA PHE A 194 8.20 -14.48 -5.26
C PHE A 194 9.62 -14.52 -4.69
N PRO A 195 10.02 -13.50 -3.90
CA PRO A 195 11.24 -13.59 -3.10
C PRO A 195 11.14 -14.78 -2.14
N THR A 196 12.24 -15.51 -1.95
CA THR A 196 12.27 -16.73 -1.13
C THR A 196 13.34 -16.67 -0.07
N VAL A 197 13.05 -17.27 1.09
CA VAL A 197 14.06 -17.55 2.10
C VAL A 197 14.76 -18.87 1.79
N LYS A 198 16.09 -18.89 1.87
CA LYS A 198 16.87 -20.12 1.78
C LYS A 198 16.89 -20.81 3.15
N LEU A 199 16.51 -22.08 3.19
CA LEU A 199 16.58 -22.87 4.41
C LEU A 199 18.03 -23.28 4.69
N GLY A 200 18.43 -23.11 5.95
CA GLY A 200 19.72 -23.56 6.46
C GLY A 200 19.67 -24.98 7.02
N ASP A 201 20.84 -25.52 7.31
CA ASP A 201 21.03 -26.81 7.98
C ASP A 201 21.12 -26.59 9.49
N SER A 202 20.11 -27.05 10.24
CA SER A 202 20.03 -26.88 11.69
C SER A 202 21.05 -27.71 12.46
N ASP A 203 21.55 -28.82 11.90
CA ASP A 203 22.48 -29.72 12.57
C ASP A 203 23.88 -29.10 12.74
N LYS A 204 24.14 -28.01 12.02
CA LYS A 204 25.41 -27.26 12.05
C LYS A 204 25.40 -26.09 13.04
N LEU A 205 24.30 -25.84 13.73
CA LEU A 205 24.20 -24.72 14.68
C LEU A 205 25.06 -24.97 15.92
N GLN A 206 25.68 -23.92 16.44
CA GLN A 206 26.50 -23.97 17.65
C GLN A 206 25.86 -23.18 18.80
N ILE A 207 26.04 -23.67 20.04
CA ILE A 207 25.60 -22.98 21.24
C ILE A 207 26.34 -21.63 21.35
N GLY A 208 25.59 -20.55 21.57
CA GLY A 208 26.11 -19.19 21.64
C GLY A 208 26.13 -18.43 20.30
N GLN A 209 25.69 -19.06 19.21
CA GLN A 209 25.54 -18.39 17.92
C GLN A 209 24.40 -17.36 17.95
N THR A 210 24.64 -16.19 17.35
CA THR A 210 23.64 -15.12 17.21
C THR A 210 22.50 -15.56 16.31
N VAL A 211 21.26 -15.27 16.74
CA VAL A 211 20.04 -15.51 15.96
C VAL A 211 19.26 -14.20 15.79
N ILE A 212 18.53 -14.10 14.68
CA ILE A 212 17.65 -12.97 14.38
C ILE A 212 16.25 -13.54 14.20
N ALA A 213 15.30 -13.08 15.00
CA ALA A 213 13.89 -13.40 14.81
C ALA A 213 13.25 -12.32 13.93
N ILE A 214 12.58 -12.73 12.85
CA ILE A 214 11.89 -11.83 11.93
C ILE A 214 10.42 -12.26 11.86
N GLY A 215 9.51 -11.30 12.02
CA GLY A 215 8.09 -11.53 11.83
C GLY A 215 7.28 -10.26 11.99
N ASN A 216 5.98 -10.34 11.71
CA ASN A 216 5.04 -9.25 11.95
C ASN A 216 4.40 -9.41 13.34
N ALA A 217 4.82 -8.58 14.29
CA ALA A 217 4.48 -8.73 15.70
C ALA A 217 3.13 -8.10 16.12
N LEU A 218 2.51 -7.26 15.27
CA LEU A 218 1.34 -6.47 15.69
C LEU A 218 0.15 -6.49 14.72
N GLY A 219 0.26 -7.16 13.57
CA GLY A 219 -0.79 -7.16 12.54
C GLY A 219 -0.69 -5.93 11.66
#